data_AF-A0A370AT92-F1
#
_entry.id   AF-A0A370AT92-F1
#
_cell.length_a   1.000
_cell.length_b   1.000
_cell.length_c   1.000
_cell.angle_alpha   90.00
_cell.angle_beta   90.00
_cell.angle_gamma   90.00
#
_symmetry.space_group_name_H-M   'P 1'
#
loop_
_entity.id
_entity.type
_entity.pdbx_description
1 polymer ?
#
loop_
_entity_poly.entity_id
_entity_poly.type
_entity_poly.pdbx_seq_one_letter_code
_entity_poly.pdbx_strand_id
1 'polypeptide(L)'
;MDSSMNMRKKENILIQQRISTTIAVIGFLVTFTNIIRNLYFREKDFFNLILDDPSISLVFLFSLILLLSRKSTKAAVQYLQILIFLANAALSLIDEYDAFHGMGFIILTLLLAYRYDMLKNHTKIKLISLAVFTLFFLEFSIHLSGYDQIGSSLNMILFLIFFLSIIYLIYMSEINHLLKIEKSYYKRISSMEEEKIKLIEEISNHRNEINEKEKQLSGLEERISEIGFSTKPLDLKEDYLITAREEDVIREFCNNPQLKTKEIASNLNMGLGTVKHHFNNIFKKMGVRSRSELLYKCKWNFQSE
;
A
#
# COMPACT_ATOMS: atom_id res chain seq x y z
N MET A 1 -4.44 -2.19 12.88
CA MET A 1 -5.54 -1.28 13.28
C MET A 1 -5.12 0.20 13.29
N ASP A 2 -3.90 0.54 13.71
CA ASP A 2 -3.42 1.95 13.69
C ASP A 2 -3.28 2.59 12.30
N SER A 3 -2.86 1.82 11.30
CA SER A 3 -2.71 2.33 9.93
C SER A 3 -4.03 2.81 9.32
N SER A 4 -5.13 2.06 9.53
CA SER A 4 -6.45 2.43 9.01
C SER A 4 -7.07 3.62 9.75
N MET A 5 -6.77 3.79 11.04
CA MET A 5 -7.24 4.95 11.82
C MET A 5 -6.53 6.24 11.40
N ASN A 6 -5.22 6.19 11.13
CA ASN A 6 -4.46 7.33 10.62
C ASN A 6 -4.88 7.73 9.20
N MET A 7 -5.23 6.76 8.34
CA MET A 7 -5.73 7.05 6.98
C MET A 7 -7.06 7.81 7.01
N ARG A 8 -8.06 7.39 7.81
CA ARG A 8 -9.34 8.10 7.93
C ARG A 8 -9.16 9.53 8.46
N LYS A 9 -8.29 9.72 9.44
CA LYS A 9 -8.01 11.07 10.00
C LYS A 9 -7.41 12.00 8.95
N LYS A 10 -6.49 11.50 8.12
CA LYS A 10 -5.86 12.27 7.04
C LYS A 10 -6.86 12.64 5.94
N GLU A 11 -7.72 11.71 5.57
CA GLU A 11 -8.79 11.93 4.59
C GLU A 11 -9.82 12.96 5.09
N ASN A 12 -10.16 12.91 6.39
CA ASN A 12 -11.03 13.88 7.05
C ASN A 12 -10.50 15.32 6.95
N ILE A 13 -9.22 15.50 7.22
CA ILE A 13 -8.55 16.80 7.10
C ILE A 13 -8.55 17.29 5.65
N LEU A 14 -8.29 16.41 4.68
CA LEU A 14 -8.18 16.79 3.28
C LEU A 14 -9.53 17.25 2.70
N ILE A 15 -10.62 16.54 3.03
CA ILE A 15 -11.97 16.94 2.63
C ILE A 15 -12.38 18.25 3.31
N GLN A 16 -12.09 18.44 4.61
CA GLN A 16 -12.36 19.71 5.30
C GLN A 16 -11.64 20.89 4.63
N GLN A 17 -10.38 20.70 4.26
CA GLN A 17 -9.59 21.70 3.54
C GLN A 17 -10.21 22.06 2.20
N ARG A 18 -10.68 21.06 1.43
CA ARG A 18 -11.35 21.28 0.15
C ARG A 18 -12.64 22.07 0.33
N ILE A 19 -13.52 21.65 1.23
CA ILE A 19 -14.81 22.34 1.48
C ILE A 19 -14.56 23.79 1.92
N SER A 20 -13.68 24.01 2.91
CA SER A 20 -13.39 25.36 3.42
C SER A 20 -12.77 26.26 2.35
N THR A 21 -11.90 25.70 1.49
CA THR A 21 -11.27 26.46 0.40
C THR A 21 -12.27 26.80 -0.70
N THR A 22 -13.09 25.85 -1.15
CA THR A 22 -14.12 26.10 -2.17
C THR A 22 -15.09 27.18 -1.70
N ILE A 23 -15.54 27.11 -0.45
CA ILE A 23 -16.48 28.09 0.08
C ILE A 23 -15.83 29.45 0.26
N ALA A 24 -14.60 29.52 0.77
CA ALA A 24 -13.87 30.78 0.86
C ALA A 24 -13.68 31.42 -0.52
N VAL A 25 -13.34 30.64 -1.56
CA VAL A 25 -13.22 31.14 -2.94
C VAL A 25 -14.54 31.69 -3.45
N ILE A 26 -15.65 30.98 -3.27
CA ILE A 26 -16.98 31.46 -3.67
C ILE A 26 -17.33 32.75 -2.90
N GLY A 27 -17.10 32.78 -1.59
CA GLY A 27 -17.38 33.97 -0.78
C GLY A 27 -16.53 35.19 -1.18
N PHE A 28 -15.25 34.99 -1.53
CA PHE A 28 -14.42 36.06 -2.11
C PHE A 28 -14.94 36.52 -3.48
N LEU A 29 -15.41 35.60 -4.34
CA LEU A 29 -16.03 35.97 -5.62
C LEU A 29 -17.32 36.77 -5.43
N VAL A 30 -18.17 36.39 -4.48
CA VAL A 30 -19.39 37.14 -4.13
C VAL A 30 -19.02 38.53 -3.58
N THR A 31 -18.04 38.61 -2.70
CA THR A 31 -17.54 39.90 -2.19
C THR A 31 -17.03 40.77 -3.33
N PHE A 32 -16.22 40.21 -4.23
CA PHE A 32 -15.64 40.92 -5.36
C PHE A 32 -16.71 41.43 -6.35
N THR A 33 -17.69 40.60 -6.69
CA THR A 33 -18.81 41.00 -7.57
C THR A 33 -19.67 42.10 -6.94
N ASN A 34 -19.94 42.02 -5.63
CA ASN A 34 -20.66 43.07 -4.90
C ASN A 34 -19.88 44.39 -4.86
N ILE A 35 -18.54 44.33 -4.69
CA ILE A 35 -17.69 45.51 -4.76
C ILE A 35 -17.73 46.13 -6.16
N ILE A 36 -17.56 45.34 -7.23
CA ILE A 36 -17.63 45.85 -8.62
C ILE A 36 -18.98 46.51 -8.88
N ARG A 37 -20.08 45.86 -8.48
CA ARG A 37 -21.43 46.40 -8.63
C ARG A 37 -21.53 47.77 -7.94
N ASN A 38 -21.10 47.86 -6.70
CA ASN A 38 -21.20 49.12 -5.96
C ASN A 38 -20.23 50.20 -6.46
N LEU A 39 -19.03 49.83 -6.93
CA LEU A 39 -18.11 50.77 -7.59
C LEU A 39 -18.74 51.37 -8.85
N TYR A 40 -19.40 50.55 -9.65
CA TYR A 40 -20.03 50.97 -10.90
C TYR A 40 -21.27 51.85 -10.67
N PHE A 41 -22.10 51.54 -9.66
CA PHE A 41 -23.39 52.22 -9.46
C PHE A 41 -23.39 53.33 -8.41
N ARG A 42 -22.44 53.36 -7.46
CA ARG A 42 -22.50 54.30 -6.31
C ARG A 42 -21.30 55.25 -6.18
N GLU A 43 -20.34 55.22 -7.11
CA GLU A 43 -19.13 56.08 -7.11
C GLU A 43 -18.40 56.14 -5.76
N LYS A 44 -18.45 55.06 -4.96
CA LYS A 44 -17.76 55.01 -3.67
C LYS A 44 -16.33 54.48 -3.83
N ASP A 45 -15.41 54.94 -3.00
CA ASP A 45 -14.06 54.36 -2.93
C ASP A 45 -14.10 52.91 -2.43
N PHE A 46 -13.19 52.08 -2.97
CA PHE A 46 -13.08 50.64 -2.68
C PHE A 46 -13.01 50.33 -1.16
N PHE A 47 -12.21 51.08 -0.41
CA PHE A 47 -12.03 50.85 1.03
C PHE A 47 -13.28 51.20 1.84
N ASN A 48 -13.96 52.30 1.46
CA ASN A 48 -15.20 52.71 2.11
C ASN A 48 -16.31 51.70 1.81
N LEU A 49 -16.30 51.05 0.64
CA LEU A 49 -17.27 49.99 0.33
C LEU A 49 -17.15 48.75 1.20
N ILE A 50 -15.93 48.35 1.56
CA ILE A 50 -15.70 47.21 2.44
C ILE A 50 -16.05 47.55 3.89
N LEU A 51 -15.85 48.80 4.32
CA LEU A 51 -16.11 49.20 5.71
C LEU A 51 -17.57 49.61 5.95
N ASP A 52 -18.21 50.23 4.97
CA ASP A 52 -19.54 50.82 5.12
C ASP A 52 -20.68 49.82 4.88
N ASP A 53 -20.46 48.75 4.10
CA ASP A 53 -21.49 47.78 3.75
C ASP A 53 -21.32 46.50 4.61
N PRO A 54 -22.18 46.30 5.63
CA PRO A 54 -22.08 45.16 6.54
C PRO A 54 -22.17 43.81 5.81
N SER A 55 -22.93 43.75 4.71
CA SER A 55 -23.12 42.51 3.95
C SER A 55 -21.84 42.11 3.22
N ILE A 56 -21.11 43.07 2.64
CA ILE A 56 -19.83 42.82 1.97
C ILE A 56 -18.76 42.47 3.01
N SER A 57 -18.69 43.24 4.10
CA SER A 57 -17.66 43.06 5.13
C SER A 57 -17.79 41.72 5.87
N LEU A 58 -19.01 41.29 6.18
CA LEU A 58 -19.27 40.02 6.85
C LEU A 58 -18.94 38.83 5.95
N VAL A 59 -19.35 38.84 4.68
CA VAL A 59 -19.04 37.75 3.74
C VAL A 59 -17.53 37.63 3.54
N PHE A 60 -16.82 38.76 3.42
CA PHE A 60 -15.36 38.78 3.36
C PHE A 60 -14.72 38.19 4.62
N LEU A 61 -15.13 38.67 5.80
CA LEU A 61 -14.60 38.23 7.09
C LEU A 61 -14.84 36.74 7.31
N PHE A 62 -16.03 36.24 7.02
CA PHE A 62 -16.36 34.83 7.13
C PHE A 62 -15.54 33.98 6.16
N SER A 63 -15.38 34.41 4.91
CA SER A 63 -14.54 33.72 3.92
C SER A 63 -13.09 33.64 4.38
N LEU A 64 -12.56 34.72 4.98
CA LEU A 64 -11.23 34.76 5.55
C LEU A 64 -11.09 33.83 6.75
N ILE A 65 -12.04 33.85 7.69
CA ILE A 65 -12.04 32.96 8.86
C ILE A 65 -12.07 31.50 8.40
N LEU A 66 -12.91 31.13 7.43
CA LEU A 66 -12.97 29.78 6.87
C LEU A 66 -11.64 29.36 6.23
N LEU A 67 -11.00 30.26 5.48
CA LEU A 67 -9.71 30.00 4.86
C LEU A 67 -8.59 29.78 5.90
N LEU A 68 -8.55 30.62 6.93
CA LEU A 68 -7.55 30.53 8.01
C LEU A 68 -7.77 29.29 8.90
N SER A 69 -9.03 28.94 9.13
CA SER A 69 -9.42 27.80 9.97
C SER A 69 -9.30 26.44 9.27
N ARG A 70 -9.06 26.39 7.95
CA ARG A 70 -9.10 25.15 7.13
C ARG A 70 -8.22 24.00 7.61
N LYS A 71 -7.11 24.29 8.31
CA LYS A 71 -6.17 23.27 8.82
C LYS A 71 -6.44 22.86 10.26
N SER A 72 -7.35 23.54 10.95
CA SER A 72 -7.61 23.30 12.37
C SER A 72 -8.59 22.14 12.54
N THR A 73 -8.19 21.17 13.38
CA THR A 73 -9.04 20.06 13.81
C THR A 73 -9.58 20.25 15.22
N LYS A 74 -9.39 21.44 15.82
CA LYS A 74 -9.88 21.74 17.17
C LYS A 74 -11.41 21.85 17.12
N ALA A 75 -12.10 21.20 18.05
CA ALA A 75 -13.56 21.21 18.14
C ALA A 75 -14.11 22.65 18.15
N ALA A 76 -13.53 23.56 18.93
CA ALA A 76 -13.95 24.96 18.98
C ALA A 76 -13.97 25.66 17.60
N VAL A 77 -12.99 25.35 16.75
CA VAL A 77 -12.92 25.92 15.40
C VAL A 77 -13.99 25.32 14.49
N GLN A 78 -14.28 24.03 14.63
CA GLN A 78 -15.35 23.34 13.91
C GLN A 78 -16.74 23.89 14.29
N TYR A 79 -16.98 24.13 15.60
CA TYR A 79 -18.19 24.82 16.07
C TYR A 79 -18.31 26.22 15.48
N LEU A 80 -17.21 26.98 15.48
CA LEU A 80 -17.18 28.33 14.90
C LEU A 80 -17.52 28.30 13.41
N GLN A 81 -16.96 27.36 12.65
CA GLN A 81 -17.26 27.21 11.21
C GLN A 81 -18.76 26.96 10.99
N ILE A 82 -19.36 26.02 11.73
CA ILE A 82 -20.81 25.74 11.64
C ILE A 82 -21.64 26.95 12.03
N LEU A 83 -21.27 27.66 13.09
CA LEU A 83 -21.99 28.85 13.54
C LEU A 83 -21.93 29.96 12.48
N ILE A 84 -20.79 30.14 11.82
CA ILE A 84 -20.65 31.06 10.67
C ILE A 84 -21.62 30.69 9.55
N PHE A 85 -21.71 29.42 9.16
CA PHE A 85 -22.67 29.00 8.13
C PHE A 85 -24.12 29.21 8.56
N LEU A 86 -24.44 28.89 9.81
CA LEU A 86 -25.78 29.07 10.34
C LEU A 86 -26.18 30.56 10.40
N ALA A 87 -25.23 31.43 10.76
CA ALA A 87 -25.43 32.88 10.76
C ALA A 87 -25.63 33.42 9.34
N ASN A 88 -24.84 32.97 8.36
CA ASN A 88 -25.03 33.34 6.96
C ASN A 88 -26.37 32.82 6.40
N ALA A 89 -26.80 31.63 6.81
CA ALA A 89 -28.12 31.11 6.47
C ALA A 89 -29.23 32.02 7.01
N ALA A 90 -29.16 32.40 8.29
CA ALA A 90 -30.13 33.32 8.88
C ALA A 90 -30.15 34.69 8.17
N LEU A 91 -28.99 35.30 7.95
CA LEU A 91 -28.89 36.59 7.25
C LEU A 91 -29.46 36.50 5.84
N SER A 92 -29.11 35.47 5.08
CA SER A 92 -29.61 35.29 3.72
C SER A 92 -31.11 35.03 3.69
N LEU A 93 -31.67 34.29 4.66
CA LEU A 93 -33.11 34.06 4.75
C LEU A 93 -33.86 35.34 5.13
N ILE A 94 -33.29 36.19 5.98
CA ILE A 94 -33.87 37.50 6.37
C ILE A 94 -33.87 38.47 5.21
N ASP A 95 -32.79 38.52 4.43
CA ASP A 95 -32.65 39.47 3.32
C ASP A 95 -33.63 39.15 2.18
N GLU A 96 -33.72 37.87 1.81
CA GLU A 96 -34.56 37.41 0.70
C GLU A 96 -35.05 35.98 0.98
N TYR A 97 -36.30 35.83 1.45
CA TYR A 97 -36.84 34.55 1.92
C TYR A 97 -36.98 33.49 0.82
N ASP A 98 -37.10 33.92 -0.44
CA ASP A 98 -37.19 33.08 -1.63
C ASP A 98 -35.81 32.78 -2.25
N ALA A 99 -34.74 33.40 -1.75
CA ALA A 99 -33.40 33.13 -2.25
C ALA A 99 -32.94 31.70 -1.90
N PHE A 100 -32.56 30.95 -2.94
CA PHE A 100 -31.99 29.61 -2.81
C PHE A 100 -30.69 29.56 -1.97
N HIS A 101 -30.03 30.70 -1.80
CA HIS A 101 -28.75 30.81 -1.10
C HIS A 101 -28.87 30.50 0.41
N GLY A 102 -29.92 30.97 1.08
CA GLY A 102 -30.13 30.71 2.51
C GLY A 102 -30.32 29.22 2.81
N MET A 103 -31.12 28.55 1.97
CA MET A 103 -31.33 27.10 2.01
C MET A 103 -30.05 26.32 1.71
N GLY A 104 -29.27 26.79 0.74
CA GLY A 104 -27.94 26.23 0.45
C GLY A 104 -27.02 26.27 1.66
N PHE A 105 -27.01 27.37 2.43
CA PHE A 105 -26.21 27.47 3.65
C PHE A 105 -26.72 26.56 4.78
N ILE A 106 -28.03 26.31 4.90
CA ILE A 106 -28.55 25.30 5.84
C ILE A 106 -28.06 23.90 5.48
N ILE A 107 -28.10 23.53 4.19
CA ILE A 107 -27.60 22.23 3.72
C ILE A 107 -26.09 22.12 3.99
N LEU A 108 -25.31 23.16 3.69
CA LEU A 108 -23.88 23.18 3.97
C LEU A 108 -23.58 23.07 5.47
N THR A 109 -24.37 23.75 6.31
CA THR A 109 -24.28 23.63 7.78
C THR A 109 -24.50 22.19 8.22
N LEU A 110 -25.53 21.53 7.69
CA LEU A 110 -25.85 20.15 8.00
C LEU A 110 -24.74 19.18 7.57
N LEU A 111 -24.21 19.36 6.35
CA LEU A 111 -23.11 18.54 5.82
C LEU A 111 -21.84 18.70 6.65
N LEU A 112 -21.51 19.92 7.07
CA LEU A 112 -20.36 20.19 7.94
C LEU A 112 -20.56 19.62 9.34
N ALA A 113 -21.75 19.77 9.93
CA ALA A 113 -22.08 19.20 11.24
C ALA A 113 -22.03 17.66 11.22
N TYR A 114 -22.49 17.03 10.14
CA TYR A 114 -22.32 15.59 9.93
C TYR A 114 -20.85 15.22 9.85
N ARG A 115 -20.06 15.96 9.04
CA ARG A 115 -18.64 15.69 8.82
C ARG A 115 -17.78 15.84 10.08
N TYR A 116 -18.12 16.76 10.97
CA TYR A 116 -17.42 16.95 12.25
C TYR A 116 -17.91 16.00 13.35
N ASP A 117 -18.71 14.98 13.00
CA ASP A 117 -19.33 14.04 13.94
C ASP A 117 -20.20 14.73 15.00
N MET A 118 -20.57 16.00 14.79
CA MET A 118 -21.32 16.79 15.76
C MET A 118 -22.78 16.38 15.81
N LEU A 119 -23.28 15.71 14.77
CA LEU A 119 -24.62 15.13 14.77
C LEU A 119 -24.70 13.78 15.50
N LYS A 120 -23.58 13.11 15.78
CA LYS A 120 -23.56 11.72 16.32
C LYS A 120 -24.37 11.57 17.61
N ASN A 121 -24.23 12.55 18.51
CA ASN A 121 -25.00 12.58 19.76
C ASN A 121 -26.30 13.35 19.54
N HIS A 122 -27.44 12.73 19.88
CA HIS A 122 -28.77 13.33 19.78
C HIS A 122 -29.14 13.81 18.36
N THR A 123 -28.78 13.02 17.33
CA THR A 123 -29.02 13.33 15.90
C THR A 123 -30.42 13.90 15.65
N LYS A 124 -31.47 13.22 16.15
CA LYS A 124 -32.87 13.62 15.95
C LYS A 124 -33.16 15.02 16.50
N ILE A 125 -32.72 15.32 17.72
CA ILE A 125 -32.96 16.62 18.38
C ILE A 125 -32.24 17.73 17.61
N LYS A 126 -31.00 17.51 17.18
CA LYS A 126 -30.22 18.50 16.42
C LYS A 126 -30.82 18.78 15.05
N LEU A 127 -31.30 17.75 14.35
CA LEU A 127 -32.01 17.92 13.09
C LEU A 127 -33.33 18.69 13.26
N ILE A 128 -34.11 18.36 14.28
CA ILE A 128 -35.34 19.08 14.62
C ILE A 128 -35.02 20.54 14.95
N SER A 129 -33.98 20.81 15.75
CA SER A 129 -33.56 22.17 16.08
C SER A 129 -33.16 22.97 14.84
N LEU A 130 -32.45 22.37 13.89
CA LEU A 130 -32.09 23.03 12.62
C LEU A 130 -33.31 23.29 11.74
N ALA A 131 -34.29 22.37 11.72
CA ALA A 131 -35.54 22.55 11.01
C ALA A 131 -36.36 23.70 11.63
N VAL A 132 -36.53 23.71 12.96
CA VAL A 132 -37.21 24.80 13.69
C VAL A 132 -36.51 26.13 13.46
N PHE A 133 -35.17 26.16 13.48
CA PHE A 133 -34.40 27.35 13.15
C PHE A 133 -34.73 27.86 11.74
N THR A 134 -34.76 26.98 10.74
CA THR A 134 -35.03 27.35 9.35
C THR A 134 -36.45 27.88 9.19
N LEU A 135 -37.44 27.22 9.82
CA LEU A 135 -38.84 27.66 9.84
C LEU A 135 -38.98 29.04 10.48
N PHE A 136 -38.33 29.24 11.63
CA PHE A 136 -38.38 30.52 12.35
C PHE A 136 -37.87 31.67 11.49
N PHE A 137 -36.70 31.54 10.85
CA PHE A 137 -36.14 32.61 10.03
C PHE A 137 -36.91 32.85 8.73
N LEU A 138 -37.52 31.82 8.14
CA LEU A 138 -38.41 31.97 6.99
C LEU A 138 -39.66 32.80 7.35
N GLU A 139 -40.35 32.43 8.44
CA GLU A 139 -41.54 33.16 8.91
C GLU A 139 -41.19 34.58 9.33
N PHE A 140 -40.05 34.75 10.02
CA PHE A 140 -39.56 36.07 10.44
C PHE A 140 -39.26 36.97 9.24
N SER A 141 -38.67 36.43 8.18
CA SER A 141 -38.40 37.16 6.95
C SER A 141 -39.67 37.56 6.20
N ILE A 142 -40.63 36.64 6.07
CA ILE A 142 -41.94 36.94 5.46
C ILE A 142 -42.64 38.05 6.24
N HIS A 143 -42.64 37.97 7.58
CA HIS A 143 -43.23 39.00 8.43
C HIS A 143 -42.56 40.38 8.23
N LEU A 144 -41.23 40.43 8.13
CA LEU A 144 -40.49 41.67 7.86
C LEU A 144 -40.77 42.24 6.46
N SER A 145 -40.96 41.37 5.47
CA SER A 145 -41.21 41.78 4.07
C SER A 145 -42.59 42.41 3.85
N GLY A 146 -43.51 42.30 4.81
CA GLY A 146 -44.88 42.84 4.71
C GLY A 146 -45.78 42.09 3.74
N TYR A 147 -45.36 40.91 3.25
CA TYR A 147 -46.17 40.05 2.40
C TYR A 147 -47.08 39.16 3.25
N ASP A 148 -48.38 39.43 3.27
CA ASP A 148 -49.41 38.63 3.95
C ASP A 148 -49.80 37.33 3.19
N GLN A 149 -48.91 36.78 2.37
CA GLN A 149 -49.15 35.49 1.72
C GLN A 149 -48.84 34.34 2.67
N ILE A 150 -49.83 34.02 3.51
CA ILE A 150 -49.88 32.78 4.29
C ILE A 150 -49.68 31.61 3.31
N GLY A 151 -48.56 30.89 3.45
CA GLY A 151 -48.25 29.69 2.65
C GLY A 151 -47.00 29.78 1.78
N SER A 152 -46.39 30.96 1.60
CA SER A 152 -45.13 31.09 0.84
C SER A 152 -43.97 30.35 1.52
N SER A 153 -43.91 30.37 2.86
CA SER A 153 -42.96 29.56 3.65
C SER A 153 -43.15 28.06 3.42
N LEU A 154 -44.40 27.59 3.43
CA LEU A 154 -44.75 26.18 3.21
C LEU A 154 -44.30 25.69 1.83
N ASN A 155 -44.46 26.49 0.78
CA ASN A 155 -43.98 26.14 -0.56
C ASN A 155 -42.47 25.93 -0.60
N MET A 156 -41.69 26.79 0.05
CA MET A 156 -40.23 26.65 0.12
C MET A 156 -39.82 25.38 0.90
N ILE A 157 -40.49 25.09 2.01
CA ILE A 157 -40.24 23.88 2.80
C ILE A 157 -40.58 22.62 1.98
N LEU A 158 -41.71 22.61 1.30
CA LEU A 158 -42.11 21.51 0.43
C LEU A 158 -41.11 21.30 -0.71
N PHE A 159 -40.63 22.39 -1.32
CA PHE A 159 -39.57 22.33 -2.32
C PHE A 159 -38.28 21.75 -1.74
N LEU A 160 -37.86 22.16 -0.53
CA LEU A 160 -36.67 21.61 0.13
C LEU A 160 -36.82 20.11 0.39
N ILE A 161 -37.96 19.68 0.92
CA ILE A 161 -38.24 18.27 1.20
C ILE A 161 -38.18 17.47 -0.10
N PHE A 162 -38.80 17.97 -1.17
CA PHE A 162 -38.77 17.35 -2.49
C PHE A 162 -37.34 17.26 -3.03
N PHE A 163 -36.58 18.36 -2.98
CA PHE A 163 -35.20 18.42 -3.44
C PHE A 163 -34.27 17.47 -2.66
N LEU A 164 -34.37 17.45 -1.33
CA LEU A 164 -33.62 16.52 -0.48
C LEU A 164 -34.02 15.07 -0.74
N SER A 165 -35.30 14.80 -1.03
CA SER A 165 -35.77 13.45 -1.40
C SER A 165 -35.16 13.00 -2.72
N ILE A 166 -35.08 13.87 -3.73
CA ILE A 166 -34.40 13.57 -5.01
C ILE A 166 -32.91 13.31 -4.77
N ILE A 167 -32.22 14.18 -4.04
CA ILE A 167 -30.81 13.97 -3.68
C ILE A 167 -30.64 12.62 -2.99
N TYR A 168 -31.49 12.30 -2.02
CA TYR A 168 -31.46 11.03 -1.33
C TYR A 168 -31.63 9.86 -2.30
N LEU A 169 -32.60 9.90 -3.22
CA LEU A 169 -32.80 8.83 -4.20
C LEU A 169 -31.58 8.64 -5.13
N ILE A 170 -31.00 9.74 -5.63
CA ILE A 170 -29.81 9.71 -6.50
C ILE A 170 -28.63 9.10 -5.73
N TYR A 171 -28.34 9.63 -4.54
CA TYR A 171 -27.20 9.18 -3.75
C TYR A 171 -27.40 7.81 -3.13
N MET A 172 -28.63 7.40 -2.82
CA MET A 172 -28.90 6.07 -2.26
C MET A 172 -28.50 4.97 -3.26
N SER A 173 -28.74 5.20 -4.56
CA SER A 173 -28.28 4.28 -5.61
C SER A 173 -26.75 4.16 -5.61
N GLU A 174 -26.05 5.30 -5.59
CA GLU A 174 -24.58 5.34 -5.60
C GLU A 174 -23.99 4.74 -4.32
N ILE A 175 -24.55 5.08 -3.14
CA ILE A 175 -24.13 4.54 -1.84
C ILE A 175 -24.30 3.02 -1.83
N ASN A 176 -25.44 2.50 -2.30
CA ASN A 176 -25.67 1.06 -2.37
C ASN A 176 -24.68 0.37 -3.32
N HIS A 177 -24.35 1.00 -4.45
CA HIS A 177 -23.34 0.51 -5.37
C HIS A 177 -21.94 0.47 -4.72
N LEU A 178 -21.55 1.54 -4.05
CA LEU A 178 -20.28 1.62 -3.31
C LEU A 178 -20.19 0.59 -2.18
N LEU A 179 -21.27 0.40 -1.42
CA LEU A 179 -21.35 -0.62 -0.37
C LEU A 179 -21.21 -2.04 -0.95
N LYS A 180 -21.78 -2.28 -2.14
CA LYS A 180 -21.63 -3.57 -2.83
C LYS A 180 -20.19 -3.80 -3.27
N ILE A 181 -19.53 -2.77 -3.80
CA ILE A 181 -18.09 -2.82 -4.16
C ILE A 181 -17.24 -3.10 -2.92
N GLU A 182 -17.46 -2.37 -1.83
CA GLU A 182 -16.74 -2.54 -0.58
C GLU A 182 -16.87 -3.97 -0.04
N LYS A 183 -18.10 -4.50 -0.01
CA LYS A 183 -18.36 -5.90 0.39
C LYS A 183 -17.61 -6.90 -0.49
N SER A 184 -17.53 -6.65 -1.80
CA SER A 184 -16.76 -7.50 -2.73
C SER A 184 -15.26 -7.46 -2.44
N TYR A 185 -14.71 -6.28 -2.12
CA TYR A 185 -13.30 -6.15 -1.74
C TYR A 185 -13.01 -6.87 -0.43
N TYR A 186 -13.86 -6.73 0.58
CA TYR A 186 -13.72 -7.45 1.84
C TYR A 186 -13.70 -8.97 1.63
N LYS A 187 -14.59 -9.50 0.79
CA LYS A 187 -14.60 -10.93 0.46
C LYS A 187 -13.29 -11.37 -0.20
N ARG A 188 -12.77 -10.58 -1.15
CA ARG A 188 -11.51 -10.88 -1.84
C ARG A 188 -10.30 -10.83 -0.91
N ILE A 189 -10.25 -9.82 -0.04
CA ILE A 189 -9.18 -9.70 0.97
C ILE A 189 -9.21 -10.91 1.90
N SER A 190 -10.39 -11.28 2.42
CA SER A 190 -10.54 -12.46 3.28
C SER A 190 -10.06 -13.75 2.59
N SER A 191 -10.43 -13.96 1.32
CA SER A 191 -9.95 -15.15 0.58
C SER A 191 -8.44 -15.15 0.35
N MET A 192 -7.83 -13.98 0.11
CA MET A 192 -6.38 -13.86 -0.04
C MET A 192 -5.64 -14.09 1.29
N GLU A 193 -6.24 -13.69 2.41
CA GLU A 193 -5.69 -13.98 3.74
C GLU A 193 -5.72 -15.48 4.05
N GLU A 194 -6.80 -16.19 3.70
CA GLU A 194 -6.88 -17.64 3.82
C GLU A 194 -5.86 -18.36 2.93
N GLU A 195 -5.71 -17.94 1.67
CA GLU A 195 -4.72 -18.49 0.74
C GLU A 195 -3.29 -18.28 1.25
N LYS A 196 -2.98 -17.09 1.77
CA LYS A 196 -1.68 -16.80 2.38
C LYS A 196 -1.38 -17.73 3.56
N ILE A 197 -2.36 -18.02 4.42
CA ILE A 197 -2.18 -18.93 5.55
C ILE A 197 -1.82 -20.33 5.06
N LYS A 198 -2.51 -20.85 4.03
CA LYS A 198 -2.20 -22.15 3.42
C LYS A 198 -0.79 -22.20 2.84
N LEU A 199 -0.38 -21.16 2.11
CA LEU A 199 0.97 -21.07 1.55
C LEU A 199 2.06 -21.04 2.65
N ILE A 200 1.79 -20.37 3.79
CA ILE A 200 2.71 -20.38 4.94
C ILE A 200 2.84 -21.80 5.51
N GLU A 201 1.73 -22.52 5.64
CA GLU A 201 1.72 -23.92 6.10
C GLU A 201 2.50 -24.83 5.14
N GLU A 202 2.29 -24.70 3.83
CA GLU A 202 3.03 -25.43 2.81
C GLU A 202 4.54 -25.14 2.89
N ILE A 203 4.95 -23.87 3.02
CA ILE A 203 6.36 -23.49 3.16
C ILE A 203 6.96 -24.11 4.43
N SER A 204 6.20 -24.15 5.54
CA SER A 204 6.64 -24.79 6.77
C SER A 204 6.88 -26.30 6.58
N ASN A 205 5.98 -26.98 5.87
CA ASN A 205 6.13 -28.41 5.58
C ASN A 205 7.35 -28.68 4.71
N HIS A 206 7.53 -27.93 3.61
CA HIS A 206 8.72 -28.06 2.76
C HIS A 206 10.01 -27.78 3.51
N ARG A 207 10.02 -26.82 4.43
CA ARG A 207 11.19 -26.55 5.29
C ARG A 207 11.53 -27.75 6.18
N ASN A 208 10.53 -28.43 6.73
CA ASN A 208 10.76 -29.63 7.54
C ASN A 208 11.35 -30.77 6.70
N GLU A 209 10.84 -30.98 5.49
CA GLU A 209 11.40 -31.97 4.56
C GLU A 209 12.85 -31.68 4.17
N ILE A 210 13.19 -30.40 3.93
CA ILE A 210 14.56 -29.97 3.65
C ILE A 210 15.46 -30.30 4.85
N ASN A 211 15.05 -29.94 6.07
CA ASN A 211 15.81 -30.23 7.28
C ASN A 211 16.02 -31.75 7.49
N GLU A 212 15.04 -32.57 7.14
CA GLU A 212 15.18 -34.04 7.22
C GLU A 212 16.18 -34.56 6.19
N LYS A 213 16.11 -34.08 4.94
CA LYS A 213 17.07 -34.46 3.89
C LYS A 213 18.48 -34.00 4.20
N GLU A 214 18.66 -32.83 4.80
CA GLU A 214 19.97 -32.34 5.26
C GLU A 214 20.57 -33.27 6.32
N LYS A 215 19.77 -33.76 7.28
CA LYS A 215 20.23 -34.75 8.27
C LYS A 215 20.60 -36.09 7.63
N GLN A 216 19.84 -36.54 6.64
CA GLN A 216 20.18 -37.76 5.90
C GLN A 216 21.49 -37.59 5.14
N LEU A 217 21.69 -36.43 4.51
CA LEU A 217 22.92 -36.11 3.79
C LEU A 217 24.12 -36.09 4.73
N SER A 218 24.02 -35.43 5.88
CA SER A 218 25.12 -35.41 6.86
C SER A 218 25.48 -36.81 7.36
N GLY A 219 24.48 -37.67 7.60
CA GLY A 219 24.73 -39.07 7.99
C GLY A 219 25.36 -39.91 6.88
N LEU A 220 25.04 -39.63 5.61
CA LEU A 220 25.71 -40.26 4.47
C LEU A 220 27.16 -39.80 4.32
N GLU A 221 27.42 -38.49 4.51
CA GLU A 221 28.77 -37.92 4.49
C GLU A 221 29.66 -38.53 5.59
N GLU A 222 29.12 -38.70 6.80
CA GLU A 222 29.81 -39.37 7.91
C GLU A 222 30.17 -40.81 7.53
N ARG A 223 29.22 -41.59 6.99
CA ARG A 223 29.48 -42.97 6.53
C ARG A 223 30.52 -43.03 5.41
N ILE A 224 30.52 -42.07 4.49
CA ILE A 224 31.54 -41.98 3.44
C ILE A 224 32.92 -41.71 4.06
N SER A 225 32.99 -40.87 5.09
CA SER A 225 34.24 -40.59 5.82
C SER A 225 34.77 -41.81 6.57
N GLU A 226 33.89 -42.62 7.17
CA GLU A 226 34.24 -43.89 7.84
C GLU A 226 34.74 -44.96 6.88
N ILE A 227 34.23 -44.98 5.64
CA ILE A 227 34.68 -45.91 4.59
C ILE A 227 36.14 -45.64 4.17
N GLY A 228 36.76 -44.54 4.62
CA GLY A 228 38.21 -44.42 4.64
C GLY A 228 38.85 -44.55 3.26
N PHE A 229 38.29 -43.89 2.25
CA PHE A 229 39.03 -43.70 1.01
C PHE A 229 40.19 -42.75 1.28
N SER A 230 41.39 -43.32 1.43
CA SER A 230 42.63 -42.56 1.41
C SER A 230 42.73 -41.84 0.07
N THR A 231 42.31 -40.58 0.06
CA THR A 231 42.58 -39.61 -1.02
C THR A 231 44.03 -39.12 -1.00
N LYS A 232 44.84 -39.63 -0.06
CA LYS A 232 46.27 -39.32 0.02
C LYS A 232 47.00 -40.01 -1.14
N PRO A 233 47.83 -39.26 -1.91
CA PRO A 233 48.78 -39.86 -2.84
C PRO A 233 49.63 -40.91 -2.11
N LEU A 234 49.73 -42.11 -2.68
CA LEU A 234 50.59 -43.16 -2.15
C LEU A 234 52.07 -42.77 -2.37
N ASP A 235 52.96 -43.06 -1.43
CA ASP A 235 54.39 -42.95 -1.72
C ASP A 235 54.83 -44.19 -2.49
N LEU A 236 54.82 -44.10 -3.83
CA LEU A 236 55.14 -45.25 -4.69
C LEU A 236 56.57 -45.75 -4.46
N LYS A 237 57.49 -44.89 -4.04
CA LYS A 237 58.90 -45.25 -3.85
C LYS A 237 59.12 -45.86 -2.48
N GLU A 238 58.60 -45.25 -1.42
CA GLU A 238 58.80 -45.72 -0.05
C GLU A 238 57.91 -46.91 0.31
N ASP A 239 56.62 -46.88 -0.05
CA ASP A 239 55.66 -47.91 0.39
C ASP A 239 55.73 -49.18 -0.48
N TYR A 240 56.07 -49.03 -1.76
CA TYR A 240 55.95 -50.11 -2.76
C TYR A 240 57.21 -50.38 -3.57
N LEU A 241 58.30 -49.65 -3.32
CA LEU A 241 59.59 -49.82 -4.02
C LEU A 241 59.44 -49.77 -5.56
N ILE A 242 58.55 -48.90 -6.04
CA ILE A 242 58.33 -48.65 -7.46
C ILE A 242 59.54 -47.87 -8.02
N THR A 243 60.12 -48.40 -9.08
CA THR A 243 61.26 -47.76 -9.76
C THR A 243 60.80 -46.56 -10.60
N ALA A 244 61.70 -45.64 -10.94
CA ALA A 244 61.36 -44.50 -11.81
C ALA A 244 60.70 -44.91 -13.13
N ARG A 245 61.16 -46.01 -13.75
CA ARG A 245 60.57 -46.54 -14.99
C ARG A 245 59.19 -47.17 -14.80
N GLU A 246 58.96 -47.80 -13.65
CA GLU A 246 57.63 -48.30 -13.30
C GLU A 246 56.68 -47.13 -12.96
N GLU A 247 57.17 -46.08 -12.31
CA GLU A 247 56.42 -44.85 -12.05
C GLU A 247 55.98 -44.17 -13.37
N ASP A 248 56.86 -44.07 -14.36
CA ASP A 248 56.52 -43.55 -15.70
C ASP A 248 55.36 -44.34 -16.33
N VAL A 249 55.38 -45.68 -16.21
CA VAL A 249 54.30 -46.55 -16.72
C VAL A 249 53.00 -46.34 -15.95
N ILE A 250 53.05 -46.20 -14.62
CA ILE A 250 51.87 -45.93 -13.79
C ILE A 250 51.31 -44.55 -14.12
N ARG A 251 52.15 -43.52 -14.23
CA ARG A 251 51.77 -42.14 -14.55
C ARG A 251 51.07 -42.06 -15.90
N GLU A 252 51.68 -42.63 -16.95
CA GLU A 252 51.10 -42.65 -18.29
C GLU A 252 49.75 -43.39 -18.33
N PHE A 253 49.64 -44.48 -17.55
CA PHE A 253 48.40 -45.22 -17.42
C PHE A 253 47.31 -44.45 -16.65
N CYS A 254 47.64 -43.86 -15.50
CA CYS A 254 46.70 -43.13 -14.66
C CYS A 254 46.17 -41.86 -15.34
N ASN A 255 47.03 -41.16 -16.08
CA ASN A 255 46.65 -39.96 -16.84
C ASN A 255 45.82 -40.31 -18.08
N ASN A 256 46.03 -41.50 -18.66
CA ASN A 256 45.29 -41.96 -19.84
C ASN A 256 44.77 -43.40 -19.67
N PRO A 257 43.71 -43.62 -18.86
CA PRO A 257 43.20 -44.95 -18.52
C PRO A 257 42.74 -45.80 -19.70
N GLN A 258 42.43 -45.15 -20.83
CA GLN A 258 41.96 -45.76 -22.07
C GLN A 258 43.10 -46.36 -22.92
N LEU A 259 44.37 -46.00 -22.68
CA LEU A 259 45.47 -46.45 -23.53
C LEU A 259 45.72 -47.95 -23.40
N LYS A 260 45.90 -48.62 -24.53
CA LYS A 260 46.36 -50.02 -24.60
C LYS A 260 47.86 -50.10 -24.30
N THR A 261 48.33 -51.26 -23.85
CA THR A 261 49.76 -51.47 -23.54
C THR A 261 50.70 -51.15 -24.70
N LYS A 262 50.24 -51.31 -25.95
CA LYS A 262 50.99 -50.94 -27.16
C LYS A 262 51.16 -49.42 -27.30
N GLU A 263 50.14 -48.65 -26.94
CA GLU A 263 50.15 -47.19 -27.01
C GLU A 263 51.04 -46.63 -25.89
N ILE A 264 50.93 -47.16 -24.67
CA ILE A 264 51.82 -46.82 -23.56
C ILE A 264 53.30 -47.11 -23.91
N ALA A 265 53.57 -48.27 -24.53
CA ALA A 265 54.90 -48.61 -25.00
C ALA A 265 55.44 -47.63 -26.05
N SER A 266 54.56 -47.13 -26.94
CA SER A 266 54.93 -46.14 -27.94
C SER A 266 55.20 -44.77 -27.31
N ASN A 267 54.34 -44.32 -26.40
CA ASN A 267 54.46 -43.02 -25.72
C ASN A 267 55.71 -42.93 -24.85
N LEU A 268 56.12 -44.04 -24.24
CA LEU A 268 57.29 -44.11 -23.37
C LEU A 268 58.57 -44.59 -24.08
N ASN A 269 58.54 -44.79 -25.41
CA ASN A 269 59.65 -45.33 -26.20
C ASN A 269 60.23 -46.65 -25.63
N MET A 270 59.35 -47.58 -25.25
CA MET A 270 59.69 -48.88 -24.69
C MET A 270 59.22 -50.04 -25.57
N GLY A 271 59.88 -51.20 -25.46
CA GLY A 271 59.38 -52.43 -26.08
C GLY A 271 58.08 -52.89 -25.43
N LEU A 272 57.13 -53.41 -26.22
CA LEU A 272 55.85 -53.93 -25.71
C LEU A 272 56.04 -54.99 -24.61
N GLY A 273 57.03 -55.87 -24.78
CA GLY A 273 57.39 -56.89 -23.79
C GLY A 273 57.89 -56.27 -22.47
N THR A 274 58.64 -55.17 -22.56
CA THR A 274 59.17 -54.40 -21.42
C THR A 274 58.04 -53.77 -20.61
N VAL A 275 57.06 -53.12 -21.27
CA VAL A 275 55.91 -52.54 -20.56
C VAL A 275 55.03 -53.61 -19.91
N LYS A 276 54.81 -54.75 -20.57
CA LYS A 276 54.11 -55.89 -19.95
C LYS A 276 54.85 -56.40 -18.71
N HIS A 277 56.18 -56.47 -18.78
CA HIS A 277 57.00 -56.86 -17.64
C HIS A 277 56.88 -55.85 -16.49
N HIS A 278 56.93 -54.55 -16.78
CA HIS A 278 56.69 -53.50 -15.77
C HIS A 278 55.31 -53.62 -15.13
N PHE A 279 54.22 -53.79 -15.90
CA PHE A 279 52.88 -54.00 -15.33
C PHE A 279 52.82 -55.20 -14.38
N ASN A 280 53.44 -56.33 -14.74
CA ASN A 280 53.47 -57.51 -13.88
C ASN A 280 54.22 -57.25 -12.57
N ASN A 281 55.34 -56.51 -12.62
CA ASN A 281 56.10 -56.16 -11.42
C ASN A 281 55.33 -55.15 -10.56
N ILE A 282 54.70 -54.14 -11.18
CA ILE A 282 53.83 -53.17 -10.51
C ILE A 282 52.68 -53.89 -9.80
N PHE A 283 51.97 -54.81 -10.47
CA PHE A 283 50.87 -55.56 -9.87
C PHE A 283 51.31 -56.37 -8.65
N LYS A 284 52.47 -57.03 -8.73
CA LYS A 284 53.05 -57.77 -7.61
C LYS A 284 53.43 -56.86 -6.44
N LYS A 285 54.12 -55.74 -6.71
CA LYS A 285 54.55 -54.77 -5.69
C LYS A 285 53.37 -54.09 -5.02
N MET A 286 52.38 -53.67 -5.80
CA MET A 286 51.19 -52.95 -5.34
C MET A 286 50.10 -53.87 -4.78
N GLY A 287 50.24 -55.19 -4.91
CA GLY A 287 49.25 -56.17 -4.44
C GLY A 287 47.91 -56.11 -5.16
N VAL A 288 47.88 -55.65 -6.41
CA VAL A 288 46.66 -55.50 -7.23
C VAL A 288 46.58 -56.59 -8.30
N ARG A 289 45.37 -57.00 -8.67
CA ARG A 289 45.12 -58.12 -9.59
C ARG A 289 44.71 -57.67 -10.99
N SER A 290 44.36 -56.40 -11.15
CA SER A 290 43.89 -55.87 -12.42
C SER A 290 44.35 -54.44 -12.69
N ARG A 291 44.33 -54.05 -13.97
CA ARG A 291 44.55 -52.67 -14.39
C ARG A 291 43.58 -51.69 -13.74
N SER A 292 42.30 -52.07 -13.63
CA SER A 292 41.26 -51.23 -13.02
C SER A 292 41.51 -51.01 -11.53
N GLU A 293 41.99 -52.03 -10.83
CA GLU A 293 42.37 -51.94 -9.41
C GLU A 293 43.63 -51.09 -9.21
N LEU A 294 44.61 -51.21 -10.11
CA LEU A 294 45.77 -50.31 -10.13
C LEU A 294 45.35 -48.84 -10.33
N LEU A 295 44.45 -48.57 -11.29
CA LEU A 295 43.94 -47.22 -11.55
C LEU A 295 43.23 -46.66 -10.33
N TYR A 296 42.40 -47.47 -9.67
CA TYR A 296 41.69 -47.07 -8.48
C TYR A 296 42.66 -46.71 -7.34
N LYS A 297 43.66 -47.56 -7.12
CA LYS A 297 44.65 -47.41 -6.05
C LYS A 297 45.58 -46.21 -6.27
N CYS A 298 45.94 -45.91 -7.52
CA CYS A 298 46.81 -44.80 -7.88
C CYS A 298 46.07 -43.55 -8.38
N LYS A 299 44.74 -43.49 -8.26
CA LYS A 299 43.91 -42.41 -8.84
C LYS A 299 44.35 -41.02 -8.39
N TRP A 300 44.74 -40.88 -7.14
CA TRP A 300 45.11 -39.61 -6.52
C TRP A 300 46.61 -39.29 -6.61
N ASN A 301 47.44 -40.22 -7.12
CA ASN A 301 48.89 -40.06 -7.19
C ASN A 301 49.35 -39.03 -8.22
N PHE A 302 48.55 -38.78 -9.25
CA PHE A 302 48.94 -37.95 -10.39
C PHE A 302 47.86 -36.91 -10.74
N GLN A 303 46.93 -36.62 -9.82
CA GLN A 303 45.80 -35.70 -10.05
C GLN A 303 46.12 -34.22 -9.81
N SER A 304 47.40 -33.86 -9.65
CA SER A 304 47.84 -32.48 -9.47
C SER A 304 49.22 -32.28 -10.09
N GLU A 305 49.22 -32.11 -11.41
CA GLU A 305 50.15 -31.30 -12.21
C GLU A 305 49.36 -30.64 -13.35
#